data_AF-A0A955ENS1-F1
#
_entry.id   AF-A0A955ENS1-F1
#
_cell.length_a   1.000
_cell.length_b   1.000
_cell.length_c   1.000
_cell.angle_alpha   90.00
_cell.angle_beta   90.00
_cell.angle_gamma   90.00
#
_symmetry.space_group_name_H-M   'P 1'
#
loop_
_entity.id
_entity.type
_entity.pdbx_description
1 polymer ?
#
loop_
_entity_poly.entity_id
_entity_poly.type
_entity_poly.pdbx_seq_one_letter_code
_entity_poly.pdbx_strand_id
1 'polypeptide(L)'
;MGGINCPPGGNREVSPILTGEYINNLAHYCEDLFTGVSAFWDANAQIESAVLSNGKLDGAILALKKSEEHLGNAKSHLGTVASLWSMINPEELYGFETQIVALNATVHAIIATYMELSILTDDSHLQELLWDETISKCFNIAAVCVHDLTSWQTQFAKSASRTRV
;
A
#
# COMPACT_ATOMS: atom_id res chain seq x y z
N MET A 1 -15.66 -3.99 16.39
CA MET A 1 -14.40 -3.52 17.02
C MET A 1 -13.65 -2.72 15.98
N GLY A 2 -13.00 -1.61 16.34
CA GLY A 2 -12.30 -0.72 15.39
C GLY A 2 -10.82 -0.56 15.69
N GLY A 3 -10.05 -0.14 14.68
CA GLY A 3 -8.61 0.13 14.81
C GLY A 3 -8.30 1.54 15.31
N ILE A 4 -7.04 1.79 15.70
CA ILE A 4 -6.56 3.09 16.20
C ILE A 4 -6.79 4.22 15.18
N ASN A 5 -6.82 3.89 13.89
CA ASN A 5 -7.04 4.82 12.79
C ASN A 5 -8.52 5.02 12.41
N CYS A 6 -9.47 4.40 13.13
CA CYS A 6 -10.90 4.59 12.87
C CYS A 6 -11.41 5.84 13.60
N PRO A 7 -12.05 6.80 12.91
CA PRO A 7 -12.72 7.89 13.60
C PRO A 7 -13.84 7.35 14.50
N PRO A 8 -14.07 7.95 15.69
CA PRO A 8 -15.27 7.65 16.48
C PRO A 8 -16.52 8.05 15.68
N GLY A 9 -17.63 7.35 15.90
CA GLY A 9 -18.90 7.66 15.24
C GLY A 9 -19.33 9.11 15.49
N GLY A 10 -19.76 9.81 14.44
CA GLY A 10 -20.25 11.18 14.55
C GLY A 10 -21.60 11.28 15.25
N ASN A 11 -22.01 12.51 15.63
CA ASN A 11 -23.26 12.82 16.34
C ASN A 11 -24.55 12.65 15.51
N ARG A 12 -24.47 12.15 14.27
CA ARG A 12 -25.65 11.83 13.45
C ARG A 12 -26.11 10.41 13.74
N GLU A 13 -27.42 10.18 13.80
CA GLU A 13 -28.00 8.84 13.84
C GLU A 13 -27.72 8.12 12.51
N VAL A 14 -26.52 7.55 12.42
CA VAL A 14 -26.09 6.67 11.34
C VAL A 14 -26.38 5.25 11.76
N SER A 15 -26.86 4.42 10.84
CA SER A 15 -27.13 3.00 11.10
C SER A 15 -25.90 2.32 11.75
N PRO A 16 -26.05 1.69 12.93
CA PRO A 16 -24.93 1.00 13.60
C PRO A 16 -24.29 -0.08 12.74
N ILE A 17 -25.06 -0.70 11.85
CA ILE A 17 -24.57 -1.70 10.88
C ILE A 17 -23.62 -1.05 9.88
N LEU A 18 -24.03 0.08 9.29
CA LEU A 18 -23.23 0.83 8.33
C LEU A 18 -21.92 1.34 8.95
N THR A 19 -21.99 1.86 10.17
CA THR A 19 -20.79 2.27 10.93
C THR A 19 -19.88 1.09 11.25
N GLY A 20 -20.45 -0.06 11.63
CA GLY A 20 -19.70 -1.29 11.87
C GLY A 20 -18.94 -1.78 10.65
N GLU A 21 -19.59 -1.80 9.48
CA GLU A 21 -18.98 -2.18 8.21
C GLU A 21 -17.88 -1.20 7.78
N TYR A 22 -18.10 0.11 7.96
CA TYR A 22 -17.12 1.14 7.65
C TYR A 22 -15.84 0.93 8.49
N ILE A 23 -16.00 0.76 9.81
CA ILE A 23 -14.88 0.55 10.73
C ILE A 23 -14.13 -0.75 10.38
N ASN A 24 -14.85 -1.82 10.08
CA ASN A 24 -14.24 -3.10 9.73
C ASN A 24 -13.39 -3.01 8.45
N ASN A 25 -13.94 -2.41 7.39
CA ASN A 25 -13.20 -2.25 6.14
C ASN A 25 -12.03 -1.28 6.28
N LEU A 26 -12.16 -0.22 7.08
CA LEU A 26 -11.07 0.70 7.32
C LEU A 26 -9.91 0.03 8.09
N ALA A 27 -10.22 -0.87 9.03
CA ALA A 27 -9.23 -1.65 9.74
C ALA A 27 -8.46 -2.60 8.79
N HIS A 28 -9.18 -3.37 7.96
CA HIS A 28 -8.53 -4.24 6.97
C HIS A 28 -7.73 -3.47 5.93
N TYR A 29 -8.25 -2.34 5.44
CA TYR A 29 -7.47 -1.45 4.57
C TYR A 29 -6.14 -1.05 5.21
N CYS A 30 -6.14 -0.63 6.49
CA CYS A 30 -4.90 -0.26 7.17
C CYS A 30 -3.94 -1.45 7.32
N GLU A 31 -4.47 -2.60 7.73
CA GLU A 31 -3.70 -3.84 7.88
C GLU A 31 -3.02 -4.24 6.57
N ASP A 32 -3.77 -4.31 5.48
CA ASP A 32 -3.26 -4.65 4.16
C ASP A 32 -2.30 -3.59 3.61
N LEU A 33 -2.61 -2.30 3.79
CA LEU A 33 -1.71 -1.23 3.37
C LEU A 33 -0.33 -1.39 4.02
N PHE A 34 -0.27 -1.49 5.35
CA PHE A 34 1.00 -1.57 6.06
C PHE A 34 1.71 -2.91 5.87
N THR A 35 0.97 -4.01 5.73
CA THR A 35 1.55 -5.31 5.41
C THR A 35 2.18 -5.31 4.01
N GLY A 36 1.49 -4.70 3.03
CA GLY A 36 2.02 -4.52 1.68
C GLY A 36 3.27 -3.65 1.67
N VAL A 37 3.21 -2.46 2.28
CA VAL A 37 4.36 -1.56 2.42
C VAL A 37 5.56 -2.24 3.11
N SER A 38 5.31 -3.01 4.17
CA SER A 38 6.38 -3.76 4.84
C SER A 38 7.00 -4.81 3.92
N ALA A 39 6.19 -5.51 3.13
CA ALA A 39 6.68 -6.53 2.19
C ALA A 39 7.50 -5.90 1.05
N PHE A 40 7.15 -4.70 0.58
CA PHE A 40 7.95 -3.95 -0.38
C PHE A 40 9.37 -3.64 0.16
N TRP A 41 9.46 -3.14 1.39
CA TRP A 41 10.77 -2.82 1.99
C TRP A 41 11.56 -4.07 2.38
N ASP A 42 10.87 -5.16 2.75
CA ASP A 42 11.52 -6.47 2.91
C ASP A 42 12.13 -6.95 1.60
N ALA A 43 11.42 -6.79 0.47
CA ALA A 43 11.99 -7.10 -0.84
C ALA A 43 13.27 -6.29 -1.12
N ASN A 44 13.27 -4.99 -0.80
CA ASN A 44 14.48 -4.17 -0.93
C ASN A 44 15.65 -4.73 -0.11
N ALA A 45 15.42 -5.05 1.16
CA ALA A 45 16.46 -5.64 2.01
C ALA A 45 16.99 -6.97 1.44
N GLN A 46 16.11 -7.78 0.84
CA GLN A 46 16.50 -9.02 0.19
C GLN A 46 17.29 -8.82 -1.11
N ILE A 47 16.97 -7.78 -1.92
CA ILE A 47 17.78 -7.39 -3.08
C ILE A 47 19.20 -7.03 -2.65
N GLU A 48 19.34 -6.17 -1.64
CA GLU A 48 20.66 -5.78 -1.11
C GLU A 48 21.43 -6.97 -0.54
N SER A 49 20.74 -7.89 0.14
CA SER A 49 21.36 -9.13 0.63
C SER A 49 21.81 -10.03 -0.51
N ALA A 50 21.05 -10.14 -1.60
CA ALA A 50 21.40 -10.92 -2.77
C ALA A 50 22.64 -10.34 -3.46
N VAL A 51 22.71 -9.02 -3.60
CA VAL A 51 23.90 -8.31 -4.10
C VAL A 51 25.14 -8.67 -3.28
N LEU A 52 25.06 -8.54 -1.95
CA LEU A 52 26.23 -8.74 -1.07
C LEU A 52 26.73 -10.18 -1.06
N SER A 53 25.84 -11.14 -1.30
CA SER A 53 26.14 -12.57 -1.26
C SER A 53 26.33 -13.22 -2.63
N ASN A 54 26.18 -12.46 -3.72
CA ASN A 54 25.98 -12.99 -5.08
C ASN A 54 24.90 -14.10 -5.08
N GLY A 55 23.82 -13.83 -4.35
CA GLY A 55 22.72 -14.75 -4.08
C GLY A 55 21.54 -14.56 -5.04
N LYS A 56 20.45 -15.26 -4.72
CA LYS A 56 19.23 -15.31 -5.55
C LYS A 56 18.24 -14.22 -5.18
N LEU A 57 17.47 -13.78 -6.18
CA LEU A 57 16.38 -12.81 -6.02
C LEU A 57 15.02 -13.44 -5.70
N ASP A 58 14.92 -14.77 -5.59
CA ASP A 58 13.64 -15.48 -5.37
C ASP A 58 12.86 -14.93 -4.18
N GLY A 59 13.55 -14.66 -3.07
CA GLY A 59 12.94 -14.12 -1.87
C GLY A 59 12.45 -12.67 -2.06
N ALA A 60 13.22 -11.83 -2.75
CA ALA A 60 12.80 -10.47 -3.08
C ALA A 60 11.58 -10.46 -4.00
N ILE A 61 11.55 -11.32 -5.02
CA ILE A 61 10.41 -11.48 -5.93
C ILE A 61 9.17 -11.95 -5.17
N LEU A 62 9.32 -12.91 -4.25
CA LEU A 62 8.22 -13.38 -3.41
C LEU A 62 7.67 -12.27 -2.51
N ALA A 63 8.55 -11.45 -1.92
CA ALA A 63 8.16 -10.31 -1.09
C ALA A 63 7.45 -9.21 -1.91
N LEU A 64 7.90 -8.94 -3.15
CA LEU A 64 7.20 -8.01 -4.05
C LEU A 64 5.81 -8.52 -4.45
N LYS A 65 5.65 -9.81 -4.75
CA LYS A 65 4.33 -10.41 -5.03
C LYS A 65 3.40 -10.35 -3.82
N LYS A 66 3.94 -10.57 -2.62
CA LYS A 66 3.19 -10.37 -1.37
C LYS A 66 2.77 -8.90 -1.21
N SER A 67 3.66 -7.96 -1.53
CA SER A 67 3.33 -6.54 -1.53
C SER A 67 2.21 -6.20 -2.51
N GLU A 68 2.27 -6.73 -3.73
CA GLU A 68 1.23 -6.57 -4.75
C GLU A 68 -0.14 -7.05 -4.23
N GLU A 69 -0.21 -8.27 -3.70
CA GLU A 69 -1.44 -8.87 -3.19
C GLU A 69 -2.09 -8.00 -2.10
N HIS A 70 -1.32 -7.65 -1.06
CA HIS A 70 -1.85 -6.85 0.05
C HIS A 70 -2.26 -5.45 -0.41
N LEU A 71 -1.48 -4.76 -1.25
CA LEU A 71 -1.89 -3.44 -1.76
C LEU A 71 -3.11 -3.52 -2.69
N GLY A 72 -3.28 -4.63 -3.42
CA GLY A 72 -4.49 -4.94 -4.16
C GLY A 72 -5.73 -5.09 -3.25
N ASN A 73 -5.58 -5.80 -2.13
CA ASN A 73 -6.64 -5.96 -1.13
C ASN A 73 -6.95 -4.63 -0.42
N ALA A 74 -5.93 -3.86 -0.06
CA ALA A 74 -6.08 -2.51 0.49
C ALA A 74 -6.93 -1.62 -0.43
N LYS A 75 -6.69 -1.66 -1.75
CA LYS A 75 -7.50 -0.94 -2.74
C LYS A 75 -8.98 -1.34 -2.67
N SER A 76 -9.27 -2.64 -2.60
CA SER A 76 -10.64 -3.16 -2.51
C SER A 76 -11.34 -2.63 -1.26
N HIS A 77 -10.71 -2.80 -0.09
CA HIS A 77 -11.24 -2.31 1.18
C HIS A 77 -11.45 -0.80 1.20
N LEU A 78 -10.51 -0.03 0.64
CA LEU A 78 -10.63 1.42 0.56
C LEU A 78 -11.79 1.87 -0.34
N GLY A 79 -12.06 1.14 -1.44
CA GLY A 79 -13.24 1.37 -2.28
C GLY A 79 -14.56 1.21 -1.52
N THR A 80 -14.64 0.17 -0.69
CA THR A 80 -15.78 -0.03 0.22
C THR A 80 -15.87 1.08 1.27
N VAL A 81 -14.75 1.46 1.89
CA VAL A 81 -14.67 2.59 2.84
C VAL A 81 -15.19 3.89 2.21
N ALA A 82 -14.75 4.21 1.00
CA ALA A 82 -15.19 5.41 0.28
C ALA A 82 -16.70 5.39 0.02
N SER A 83 -17.22 4.24 -0.40
CA SER A 83 -18.65 4.05 -0.68
C SER A 83 -19.49 4.23 0.59
N LEU A 84 -19.10 3.57 1.68
CA LEU A 84 -19.78 3.70 2.98
C LEU A 84 -19.66 5.13 3.53
N TRP A 85 -18.50 5.77 3.42
CA TRP A 85 -18.31 7.13 3.88
C TRP A 85 -19.20 8.13 3.16
N SER A 86 -19.39 7.98 1.85
CA SER A 86 -20.30 8.86 1.08
C SER A 86 -21.76 8.77 1.55
N MET A 87 -22.17 7.62 2.12
CA MET A 87 -23.50 7.46 2.74
C MET A 87 -23.56 8.08 4.15
N ILE A 88 -22.45 8.03 4.89
CA ILE A 88 -22.34 8.55 6.26
C ILE A 88 -22.24 10.08 6.26
N ASN A 89 -21.35 10.62 5.44
CA ASN A 89 -21.04 12.04 5.37
C ASN A 89 -20.68 12.47 3.93
N PRO A 90 -21.68 12.77 3.08
CA PRO A 90 -21.46 13.09 1.66
C PRO A 90 -20.72 14.41 1.43
N GLU A 91 -20.63 15.28 2.43
CA GLU A 91 -20.00 16.60 2.33
C GLU A 91 -18.48 16.57 2.60
N GLU A 92 -17.98 15.54 3.29
CA GLU A 92 -16.58 15.47 3.71
C GLU A 92 -15.78 14.50 2.82
N LEU A 93 -14.87 15.07 2.04
CA LEU A 93 -14.05 14.32 1.09
C LEU A 93 -12.62 14.16 1.64
N TYR A 94 -12.27 12.94 2.04
CA TYR A 94 -10.92 12.59 2.48
C TYR A 94 -9.94 12.27 1.34
N GLY A 95 -10.33 12.49 0.09
CA GLY A 95 -9.50 12.15 -1.07
C GLY A 95 -9.31 10.63 -1.27
N PHE A 96 -10.30 9.82 -0.90
CA PHE A 96 -10.26 8.37 -1.09
C PHE A 96 -10.00 7.97 -2.55
N GLU A 97 -10.59 8.68 -3.51
CA GLU A 97 -10.37 8.42 -4.94
C GLU A 97 -8.90 8.61 -5.33
N THR A 98 -8.27 9.70 -4.89
CA THR A 98 -6.84 9.94 -5.13
C THR A 98 -5.98 8.81 -4.56
N GLN A 99 -6.32 8.33 -3.35
CA GLN A 99 -5.60 7.22 -2.73
C GLN A 99 -5.84 5.89 -3.46
N ILE A 100 -7.04 5.63 -3.97
CA ILE A 100 -7.35 4.45 -4.79
C ILE A 100 -6.54 4.47 -6.10
N VAL A 101 -6.44 5.63 -6.75
CA VAL A 101 -5.60 5.81 -7.94
C VAL A 101 -4.13 5.57 -7.62
N ALA A 102 -3.64 6.10 -6.49
CA ALA A 102 -2.27 5.89 -6.03
C ALA A 102 -2.00 4.40 -5.73
N LEU A 103 -2.92 3.68 -5.09
CA LEU A 103 -2.80 2.24 -4.85
C LEU A 103 -2.67 1.47 -6.15
N ASN A 104 -3.47 1.81 -7.15
CA ASN A 104 -3.42 1.17 -8.46
C ASN A 104 -2.08 1.42 -9.17
N ALA A 105 -1.58 2.65 -9.14
CA ALA A 105 -0.27 2.99 -9.69
C ALA A 105 0.86 2.25 -8.96
N THR A 106 0.77 2.14 -7.63
CA THR A 106 1.75 1.42 -6.80
C THR A 106 1.81 -0.06 -7.17
N VAL A 107 0.65 -0.71 -7.27
CA VAL A 107 0.55 -2.12 -7.67
C VAL A 107 1.16 -2.33 -9.05
N HIS A 108 0.85 -1.48 -10.04
CA HIS A 108 1.47 -1.58 -11.36
C HIS A 108 2.99 -1.40 -11.34
N ALA A 109 3.52 -0.46 -10.54
CA ALA A 109 4.95 -0.24 -10.41
C ALA A 109 5.67 -1.43 -9.76
N ILE A 110 5.05 -2.06 -8.75
CA ILE A 110 5.57 -3.27 -8.11
C ILE A 110 5.58 -4.44 -9.09
N ILE A 111 4.52 -4.61 -9.87
CA ILE A 111 4.44 -5.63 -10.92
C ILE A 111 5.58 -5.48 -11.92
N ALA A 112 5.76 -4.27 -12.45
CA ALA A 112 6.87 -3.98 -13.35
C ALA A 112 8.21 -4.33 -12.69
N THR A 113 8.41 -3.93 -11.45
CA THR A 113 9.66 -4.17 -10.71
C THR A 113 9.98 -5.66 -10.59
N TYR A 114 9.04 -6.50 -10.10
CA TYR A 114 9.37 -7.93 -9.96
C TYR A 114 9.45 -8.65 -11.31
N MET A 115 8.75 -8.18 -12.35
CA MET A 115 8.88 -8.74 -13.70
C MET A 115 10.30 -8.52 -14.24
N GLU A 116 10.84 -7.32 -14.10
CA GLU A 116 12.23 -7.03 -14.50
C GLU A 116 13.23 -7.84 -13.66
N LEU A 117 13.05 -7.91 -12.33
CA LEU A 117 13.91 -8.73 -11.48
C LEU A 117 13.86 -10.22 -11.82
N SER A 118 12.72 -10.73 -12.30
CA SER A 118 12.58 -12.14 -12.69
C SER A 118 13.39 -12.52 -13.93
N ILE A 119 13.85 -11.52 -14.71
CA ILE A 119 14.68 -11.74 -15.90
C ILE A 119 16.16 -11.87 -15.51
N LEU A 120 16.54 -11.37 -14.33
CA LEU A 120 17.91 -11.48 -13.82
C LEU A 120 18.19 -12.91 -13.34
N THR A 121 18.89 -13.69 -14.16
CA THR A 121 19.29 -15.07 -13.83
C THR A 121 20.67 -15.11 -13.18
N ASP A 122 20.80 -15.73 -11.99
CA ASP A 122 22.04 -16.18 -11.29
C ASP A 122 23.38 -15.62 -11.87
N ASP A 123 23.54 -14.29 -11.85
CA ASP A 123 24.68 -13.63 -12.49
C ASP A 123 25.69 -13.13 -11.44
N SER A 124 26.96 -13.46 -11.66
CA SER A 124 28.09 -12.91 -10.91
C SER A 124 28.18 -11.37 -10.95
N HIS A 125 27.43 -10.71 -11.83
CA HIS A 125 27.36 -9.25 -12.00
C HIS A 125 26.01 -8.67 -11.59
N LEU A 126 25.30 -9.31 -10.65
CA LEU A 126 23.98 -8.87 -10.17
C LEU A 126 23.91 -7.37 -9.85
N GLN A 127 24.95 -6.81 -9.22
CA GLN A 127 25.00 -5.37 -8.93
C GLN A 127 24.94 -4.49 -10.19
N GLU A 128 25.67 -4.86 -11.24
CA GLU A 128 25.71 -4.10 -12.49
C GLU A 128 24.38 -4.20 -13.23
N LEU A 129 23.72 -5.36 -13.16
CA LEU A 129 22.40 -5.56 -13.75
C LEU A 129 21.30 -4.78 -13.02
N LEU A 130 21.36 -4.68 -11.68
CA LEU A 130 20.41 -3.88 -10.91
C LEU A 130 20.59 -2.37 -11.15
N TRP A 131 21.81 -1.95 -11.49
CA TRP A 131 22.09 -0.58 -11.95
C TRP A 131 21.62 -0.30 -13.38
N ASP A 132 21.04 -1.28 -14.08
CA ASP A 132 20.30 -1.01 -15.31
C ASP A 132 19.24 0.07 -15.04
N GLU A 133 19.16 1.03 -15.96
CA GLU A 133 18.27 2.19 -15.83
C GLU A 133 16.81 1.74 -15.66
N THR A 134 16.41 0.63 -16.27
CA THR A 134 15.04 0.11 -16.22
C THR A 134 14.67 -0.38 -14.83
N ILE A 135 15.48 -1.27 -14.24
CA ILE A 135 15.20 -1.87 -12.93
C ILE A 135 15.21 -0.81 -11.85
N SER A 136 16.28 -0.01 -11.82
CA SER A 136 16.42 1.09 -10.87
C SER A 136 15.26 2.08 -10.98
N LYS A 137 14.79 2.38 -12.20
CA LYS A 137 13.65 3.27 -12.43
C LYS A 137 12.33 2.65 -11.95
N CYS A 138 12.06 1.39 -12.29
CA CYS A 138 10.85 0.69 -11.84
C CYS A 138 10.77 0.66 -10.31
N PHE A 139 11.87 0.28 -9.65
CA PHE A 139 11.93 0.24 -8.19
C PHE A 139 11.74 1.62 -7.57
N ASN A 140 12.41 2.65 -8.09
CA ASN A 140 12.28 4.03 -7.57
C ASN A 140 10.86 4.57 -7.72
N ILE A 141 10.19 4.29 -8.84
CA ILE A 141 8.78 4.65 -9.02
C ILE A 141 7.92 3.96 -7.96
N ALA A 142 8.11 2.65 -7.74
CA ALA A 142 7.37 1.91 -6.73
C ALA A 142 7.62 2.46 -5.31
N ALA A 143 8.87 2.80 -4.98
CA ALA A 143 9.24 3.37 -3.69
C ALA A 143 8.58 4.75 -3.42
N VAL A 144 8.56 5.62 -4.44
CA VAL A 144 7.86 6.92 -4.35
C VAL A 144 6.36 6.70 -4.15
N CYS A 145 5.74 5.80 -4.91
CA CYS A 145 4.32 5.50 -4.75
C CYS A 145 4.01 4.95 -3.36
N VAL A 146 4.81 4.02 -2.84
CA VAL A 146 4.70 3.48 -1.47
C VAL A 146 4.79 4.60 -0.42
N HIS A 147 5.75 5.51 -0.57
CA HIS A 147 5.86 6.69 0.30
C HIS A 147 4.57 7.52 0.28
N ASP A 148 4.05 7.84 -0.89
CA ASP A 148 2.86 8.68 -1.03
C ASP A 148 1.62 8.04 -0.39
N LEU A 149 1.46 6.72 -0.51
CA LEU A 149 0.39 5.98 0.17
C LEU A 149 0.46 6.14 1.69
N THR A 150 1.64 5.98 2.28
CA THR A 150 1.83 6.11 3.74
C THR A 150 1.67 7.55 4.23
N SER A 151 2.08 8.52 3.40
CA SER A 151 1.90 9.95 3.66
C SER A 151 0.42 10.30 3.70
N TRP A 152 -0.36 9.87 2.70
CA TRP A 152 -1.81 10.05 2.69
C TRP A 152 -2.46 9.41 3.91
N GLN A 153 -2.09 8.18 4.28
CA GLN A 153 -2.67 7.50 5.45
C GLN A 153 -2.43 8.28 6.73
N THR A 154 -1.24 8.87 6.87
CA THR A 154 -0.91 9.74 8.01
C THR A 154 -1.77 10.99 8.03
N GLN A 155 -2.01 11.61 6.87
CA GLN A 155 -2.88 12.78 6.75
C GLN A 155 -4.34 12.44 7.04
N PHE A 156 -4.84 11.33 6.50
CA PHE A 156 -6.18 10.82 6.77
C PHE A 156 -6.41 10.62 8.27
N ALA A 157 -5.49 9.91 8.96
CA ALA A 157 -5.59 9.71 10.40
C ALA A 157 -5.58 11.03 11.20
N LYS A 158 -4.76 12.01 10.79
CA LYS A 158 -4.74 13.36 11.39
C LYS A 158 -6.07 14.08 11.20
N SER A 159 -6.61 14.10 9.98
CA SER A 159 -7.87 14.78 9.67
C SER A 159 -9.03 14.13 10.43
N ALA A 160 -9.15 12.81 10.39
CA ALA A 160 -10.17 12.05 11.12
C ALA A 160 -10.10 12.25 12.64
N SER A 161 -8.91 12.52 13.20
CA SER A 161 -8.76 12.84 14.63
C SER A 161 -9.17 14.28 14.98
N ARG A 162 -9.13 15.22 14.02
CA ARG A 162 -9.47 16.63 14.21
C ARG A 162 -10.96 16.91 14.12
N THR A 163 -11.72 16.09 13.40
CA THR A 163 -13.20 16.14 13.34
C THR A 163 -13.88 15.71 14.65
N ARG A 164 -13.10 15.50 15.74
CA ARG A 164 -13.55 15.14 17.09
C ARG A 164 -14.03 16.34 17.95
N VAL A 165 -14.52 17.43 17.35
CA VAL A 165 -15.01 18.62 18.10
C VAL A 165 -16.52 18.75 17.97
#